data_AF-A0A2P4YDK9-F1
#
_entry.id   AF-A0A2P4YDK9-F1
#
_cell.length_a   1.000
_cell.length_b   1.000
_cell.length_c   1.000
_cell.angle_alpha   90.00
_cell.angle_beta   90.00
_cell.angle_gamma   90.00
#
_symmetry.space_group_name_H-M   'P 1'
#
loop_
_entity.id
_entity.type
_entity.pdbx_description
1 polymer ?
#
loop_
_entity_poly.entity_id
_entity_poly.type
_entity_poly.pdbx_seq_one_letter_code
_entity_poly.pdbx_strand_id
1 'polypeptide(L)'
;MAMMKEMFEFMSTAQRQNQEQMSQMLQQQVLLQQQMLQADVASQKSQKKKGNPPQFNGETNDDLELWLFSTEQYFSSYGEEMQAESSEFVNTAFANLGPTAQTWYRDFKISLRE
;
A
#
# COMPACT_ATOMS: atom_id res chain seq x y z
N MET A 1 34.95 -15.72 -55.85
CA MET A 1 34.27 -14.60 -55.14
C MET A 1 33.09 -15.05 -54.25
N ALA A 2 32.63 -16.32 -54.28
CA ALA A 2 31.50 -16.77 -53.45
C ALA A 2 31.80 -16.84 -51.94
N MET A 3 32.99 -17.30 -51.56
CA MET A 3 33.38 -17.55 -50.16
C MET A 3 33.43 -16.27 -49.29
N MET A 4 33.71 -15.11 -49.90
CA MET A 4 33.74 -13.81 -49.20
C MET A 4 32.32 -13.33 -48.83
N LYS A 5 31.32 -13.72 -49.62
CA LYS A 5 29.91 -13.39 -49.41
C LYS A 5 29.33 -14.24 -48.27
N GLU A 6 29.66 -15.52 -48.22
CA GLU A 6 29.29 -16.42 -47.11
C GLU A 6 29.91 -15.97 -45.78
N MET A 7 31.18 -15.54 -45.77
CA MET A 7 31.83 -15.06 -44.55
C MET A 7 31.14 -13.79 -44.00
N PHE A 8 30.73 -12.89 -44.89
CA PHE A 8 29.99 -11.68 -44.51
C PHE A 8 28.58 -12.02 -43.98
N GLU A 9 27.87 -12.94 -44.64
CA GLU A 9 26.56 -13.42 -44.16
C GLU A 9 26.67 -14.12 -42.80
N PHE A 10 27.68 -14.97 -42.59
CA PHE A 10 27.94 -15.62 -41.30
C PHE A 10 28.26 -14.62 -40.19
N MET A 11 29.10 -13.63 -40.48
CA MET A 11 29.45 -12.60 -39.49
C MET A 11 28.25 -11.71 -39.16
N SER A 12 27.42 -11.38 -40.14
CA SER A 12 26.19 -10.61 -39.93
C SER A 12 25.14 -11.38 -39.13
N THR A 13 24.99 -12.68 -39.37
CA THR A 13 24.07 -13.55 -38.63
C THR A 13 24.55 -13.81 -37.20
N ALA A 14 25.85 -14.03 -37.01
CA ALA A 14 26.46 -14.16 -35.68
C ALA A 14 26.31 -12.88 -34.85
N GLN A 15 26.49 -11.70 -35.45
CA GLN A 15 26.31 -10.42 -34.77
C GLN A 15 24.83 -10.20 -34.37
N ARG A 16 23.89 -10.57 -35.24
CA ARG A 16 22.45 -10.44 -34.97
C ARG A 16 21.99 -11.37 -33.85
N GLN A 17 22.44 -12.63 -33.85
CA GLN A 17 22.15 -13.58 -32.77
C GLN A 17 22.67 -13.09 -31.41
N ASN A 18 23.87 -12.51 -31.39
CA ASN A 18 24.45 -12.00 -30.15
C ASN A 18 23.64 -10.80 -29.59
N GLN A 19 23.16 -9.91 -30.46
CA GLN A 19 22.25 -8.83 -30.07
C GLN A 19 20.91 -9.35 -29.54
N GLU A 20 20.31 -10.35 -30.18
CA GLU A 20 19.03 -10.92 -29.76
C GLU A 20 19.15 -11.61 -28.39
N GLN A 21 20.23 -12.34 -28.15
CA GLN A 21 20.50 -12.98 -26.88
C GLN A 21 20.66 -11.96 -25.75
N MET A 22 21.38 -10.86 -26.01
CA MET A 22 21.56 -9.78 -25.04
C MET A 22 20.24 -9.06 -24.74
N SER A 23 19.42 -8.82 -25.77
CA SER A 23 18.08 -8.23 -25.61
C SER A 23 17.16 -9.10 -24.76
N GLN A 24 17.20 -10.43 -24.95
CA GLN A 24 16.39 -11.35 -24.13
C GLN A 24 16.82 -11.35 -22.67
N MET A 25 18.14 -11.34 -22.40
CA MET A 25 18.65 -11.26 -21.03
C MET A 25 18.22 -9.97 -20.35
N LEU A 26 18.30 -8.84 -21.05
CA LEU A 26 17.89 -7.54 -20.52
C LEU A 26 16.39 -7.51 -20.18
N GLN A 27 15.56 -8.04 -21.08
CA GLN A 27 14.11 -8.16 -20.84
C GLN A 27 13.81 -8.99 -19.60
N GLN A 28 14.52 -10.10 -19.41
CA GLN A 28 14.32 -10.96 -18.25
C GLN A 28 14.71 -10.24 -16.95
N GLN A 29 15.82 -9.50 -16.95
CA GLN A 29 16.25 -8.69 -15.80
C GLN A 29 15.22 -7.59 -15.47
N VAL A 30 14.68 -6.92 -16.49
CA VAL A 30 13.64 -5.89 -16.31
C VAL A 30 12.37 -6.50 -15.72
N LEU A 31 11.96 -7.68 -16.19
CA LEU A 31 10.76 -8.36 -15.68
C LEU A 31 10.93 -8.75 -14.19
N LEU A 32 12.09 -9.28 -13.81
CA LEU A 32 12.42 -9.59 -12.42
C LEU A 32 12.42 -8.34 -11.54
N GLN A 33 13.02 -7.24 -12.00
CA GLN A 33 13.01 -5.98 -11.26
C GLN A 33 11.59 -5.44 -11.10
N GLN A 34 10.75 -5.54 -12.13
CA GLN A 34 9.36 -5.11 -12.09
C GLN A 34 8.52 -5.97 -11.13
N GLN A 35 8.76 -7.29 -11.08
CA GLN A 35 8.11 -8.18 -10.11
C GLN A 35 8.51 -7.85 -8.67
N MET A 36 9.80 -7.58 -8.41
CA MET A 36 10.24 -7.17 -7.07
C MET A 36 9.62 -5.84 -6.65
N LEU A 37 9.59 -4.85 -7.54
CA LEU A 37 8.94 -3.56 -7.27
C LEU A 37 7.44 -3.72 -6.98
N GLN A 38 6.74 -4.61 -7.70
CA GLN A 38 5.33 -4.90 -7.42
C GLN A 38 5.13 -5.59 -6.07
N ALA A 39 6.03 -6.51 -5.68
CA ALA A 39 5.99 -7.16 -4.37
C ALA A 39 6.26 -6.16 -3.22
N ASP A 40 7.17 -5.21 -3.41
CA ASP A 40 7.44 -4.13 -2.45
C ASP A 40 6.26 -3.16 -2.33
N VAL A 41 5.60 -2.80 -3.44
CA VAL A 41 4.41 -1.94 -3.40
C VAL A 41 3.21 -2.65 -2.76
N ALA A 42 3.02 -3.94 -3.04
CA ALA A 42 1.96 -4.74 -2.43
C ALA A 42 2.19 -4.96 -0.93
N SER A 43 3.44 -5.16 -0.51
CA SER A 43 3.80 -5.33 0.91
C SER A 43 3.79 -4.00 1.69
N GLN A 44 4.11 -2.87 1.08
CA GLN A 44 4.06 -1.55 1.73
C GLN A 44 2.64 -1.10 2.10
N LYS A 45 1.62 -1.51 1.34
CA LYS A 45 0.20 -1.27 1.71
C LYS A 45 -0.20 -2.03 2.98
N SER A 46 0.53 -3.09 3.33
CA SER A 46 0.19 -4.01 4.43
C SER A 46 1.12 -3.90 5.64
N GLN A 47 2.35 -3.39 5.49
CA GLN A 47 3.44 -3.60 6.46
C GLN A 47 4.12 -2.36 7.05
N LYS A 48 3.62 -1.14 6.89
CA LYS A 48 4.03 -0.08 7.84
C LYS A 48 3.43 -0.42 9.20
N LYS A 49 4.21 -1.18 10.00
CA LYS A 49 3.97 -1.60 11.38
C LYS A 49 2.95 -0.68 12.04
N LYS A 50 1.67 -1.08 12.05
CA LYS A 50 0.64 -0.35 12.78
C LYS A 50 1.06 -0.46 14.24
N GLY A 51 1.68 0.60 14.76
CA GLY A 51 1.94 0.75 16.19
C GLY A 51 0.62 0.78 16.95
N ASN A 52 0.62 1.32 18.16
CA ASN A 52 -0.66 1.56 18.83
C ASN A 52 -1.52 2.49 17.95
N PRO A 53 -2.85 2.25 17.89
CA PRO A 53 -3.75 3.15 17.18
C PRO A 53 -3.63 4.57 17.72
N PRO A 54 -3.74 5.61 16.86
CA PRO A 54 -3.76 7.00 17.33
C PRO A 54 -4.88 7.20 18.34
N GLN A 55 -4.55 7.75 19.51
CA GLN A 55 -5.53 8.06 20.54
C GLN A 55 -5.91 9.55 20.50
N PHE A 56 -7.15 9.85 20.83
CA PHE A 56 -7.66 11.20 21.01
C PHE A 56 -8.37 11.28 22.34
N ASN A 57 -7.87 12.13 23.24
CA ASN A 57 -8.41 12.23 24.58
C ASN A 57 -9.66 13.10 24.60
N GLY A 58 -9.75 14.09 23.71
CA GLY A 58 -10.79 15.13 23.69
C GLY A 58 -10.40 16.33 24.54
N GLU A 59 -9.09 16.58 24.70
CA GLU A 59 -8.54 17.70 25.45
C GLU A 59 -8.21 18.89 24.54
N THR A 60 -8.10 20.10 25.11
CA THR A 60 -7.88 21.34 24.31
C THR A 60 -6.52 21.43 23.62
N ASN A 61 -5.56 20.64 24.08
CA ASN A 61 -4.23 20.47 23.51
C ASN A 61 -4.16 19.34 22.48
N ASP A 62 -5.21 18.52 22.34
CA ASP A 62 -5.24 17.50 21.30
C ASP A 62 -5.39 18.16 19.92
N ASP A 63 -4.52 17.77 19.00
CA ASP A 63 -4.62 18.19 17.60
C ASP A 63 -5.63 17.29 16.87
N LEU A 64 -6.86 17.79 16.72
CA LEU A 64 -7.96 17.07 16.07
C LEU A 64 -7.63 16.71 14.62
N GLU A 65 -7.03 17.63 13.86
CA GLU A 65 -6.76 17.43 12.44
C GLU A 65 -5.67 16.36 12.25
N LEU A 66 -4.61 16.41 13.05
CA LEU A 66 -3.56 15.41 13.04
C LEU A 66 -4.09 14.03 13.47
N TRP A 67 -4.97 13.99 14.47
CA TRP A 67 -5.57 12.73 14.91
C TRP A 67 -6.48 12.13 13.84
N LEU A 68 -7.34 12.93 13.20
CA LEU A 68 -8.20 12.47 12.10
C LEU A 68 -7.37 11.90 10.96
N PHE A 69 -6.37 12.65 10.49
CA PHE A 69 -5.46 12.19 9.45
C PHE A 69 -4.78 10.87 9.83
N SER A 70 -4.19 10.79 11.03
CA SER A 70 -3.48 9.60 11.48
C SER A 70 -4.41 8.40 11.62
N THR A 71 -5.64 8.62 12.07
CA THR A 71 -6.68 7.59 12.24
C THR A 71 -7.15 7.05 10.90
N GLU A 72 -7.40 7.91 9.91
CA GLU A 72 -7.75 7.49 8.54
C GLU A 72 -6.62 6.66 7.91
N GLN A 73 -5.37 7.08 8.07
CA GLN A 73 -4.22 6.31 7.59
C GLN A 73 -4.12 4.96 8.31
N TYR A 74 -4.33 4.93 9.63
CA TYR A 74 -4.31 3.70 10.42
C TYR A 74 -5.43 2.74 10.01
N PHE A 75 -6.64 3.22 9.73
CA PHE A 75 -7.78 2.38 9.36
C PHE A 75 -7.97 2.19 7.85
N SER A 76 -7.04 2.67 7.02
CA SER A 76 -7.10 2.58 5.55
C SER A 76 -7.31 1.16 4.98
N SER A 77 -6.94 0.12 5.72
CA SER A 77 -7.14 -1.28 5.34
C SER A 77 -8.44 -1.91 5.84
N TYR A 78 -9.23 -1.22 6.66
CA TYR A 78 -10.47 -1.72 7.28
C TYR A 78 -11.72 -1.41 6.44
N GLY A 79 -11.54 -1.28 5.12
CA GLY A 79 -12.60 -0.82 4.21
C GLY A 79 -13.82 -1.73 4.23
N GLU A 80 -13.65 -3.03 4.41
CA GLU A 80 -14.78 -3.98 4.47
C GLU A 80 -15.58 -3.81 5.76
N GLU A 81 -14.89 -3.73 6.92
CA GLU A 81 -15.52 -3.56 8.23
C GLU A 81 -16.21 -2.20 8.36
N MET A 82 -15.67 -1.16 7.71
CA MET A 82 -16.29 0.16 7.64
C MET A 82 -17.60 0.20 6.85
N GLN A 83 -17.74 -0.67 5.83
CA GLN A 83 -18.93 -0.74 4.99
C GLN A 83 -19.95 -1.77 5.49
N ALA A 84 -19.57 -2.60 6.47
CA ALA A 84 -20.48 -3.58 7.06
C ALA A 84 -21.60 -2.87 7.84
N GLU A 85 -22.82 -3.41 7.78
CA GLU A 85 -23.95 -3.00 8.63
C GLU A 85 -23.80 -3.54 10.05
N SER A 86 -22.64 -3.34 10.67
CA SER A 86 -22.33 -3.78 12.03
C SER A 86 -21.72 -2.64 12.84
N SER A 87 -21.78 -2.77 14.16
CA SER A 87 -21.12 -1.83 15.07
C SER A 87 -19.65 -2.18 15.33
N GLU A 88 -19.10 -3.22 14.71
CA GLU A 88 -17.77 -3.74 15.05
C GLU A 88 -16.67 -2.70 14.81
N PHE A 89 -16.64 -2.09 13.62
CA PHE A 89 -15.67 -1.05 13.31
C PHE A 89 -15.82 0.16 14.24
N VAL A 90 -17.06 0.58 14.52
CA VAL A 90 -17.35 1.67 15.45
C VAL A 90 -16.83 1.35 16.85
N ASN A 91 -17.02 0.12 17.34
CA ASN A 91 -16.51 -0.32 18.63
C ASN A 91 -14.97 -0.35 18.67
N THR A 92 -14.32 -0.76 17.57
CA THR A 92 -12.86 -0.72 17.42
C THR A 92 -12.33 0.72 17.47
N ALA A 93 -12.93 1.64 16.72
CA ALA A 93 -12.55 3.05 16.74
C ALA A 93 -12.79 3.68 18.13
N PHE A 94 -13.94 3.39 18.73
CA PHE A 94 -14.32 3.88 20.07
C PHE A 94 -13.34 3.43 21.15
N ALA A 95 -12.87 2.19 21.12
CA ALA A 95 -11.91 1.66 22.10
C ALA A 95 -10.58 2.43 22.13
N ASN A 96 -10.25 3.15 21.04
CA ASN A 96 -9.02 3.94 20.94
C ASN A 96 -9.20 5.41 21.37
N LEU A 97 -10.43 5.84 21.65
CA LEU A 97 -10.70 7.15 22.22
C LEU A 97 -10.30 7.17 23.70
N GLY A 98 -9.79 8.31 24.18
CA GLY A 98 -9.58 8.55 25.60
C GLY A 98 -10.89 8.83 26.35
N PRO A 99 -10.85 8.84 27.69
CA PRO A 99 -12.05 8.85 28.53
C PRO A 99 -13.02 10.03 28.27
N THR A 100 -12.49 11.22 28.00
CA THR A 100 -13.30 12.42 27.76
C THR A 100 -14.04 12.31 26.42
N ALA A 101 -13.34 12.00 25.33
CA ALA A 101 -13.94 11.75 24.02
C ALA A 101 -14.95 10.60 24.04
N GLN A 102 -14.67 9.51 24.77
CA GLN A 102 -15.63 8.42 24.95
C GLN A 102 -16.91 8.87 25.66
N THR A 103 -16.79 9.72 26.69
CA THR A 103 -17.95 10.23 27.43
C THR A 103 -18.82 11.10 26.54
N TRP A 104 -18.20 12.03 25.81
CA TRP A 104 -18.90 12.85 24.81
C TRP A 104 -19.64 11.98 23.77
N TYR A 105 -19.00 10.94 23.24
CA TYR A 105 -19.64 10.07 22.25
C TYR A 105 -20.85 9.33 22.82
N ARG A 106 -20.78 8.85 24.08
CA ARG A 106 -21.91 8.20 24.75
C ARG A 106 -23.09 9.16 24.91
N ASP A 107 -22.83 10.38 25.37
CA ASP A 107 -23.85 11.41 25.56
C ASP A 107 -24.49 11.80 24.22
N PHE A 108 -23.67 11.98 23.19
CA PHE A 108 -24.14 12.21 21.82
C PHE A 108 -25.06 11.09 21.33
N LYS A 109 -24.68 9.81 21.53
CA LYS A 109 -25.52 8.66 21.14
C LYS A 109 -26.85 8.61 21.90
N ILE A 110 -26.90 9.07 23.14
CA ILE A 110 -28.14 9.18 23.92
C ILE A 110 -29.02 10.28 23.31
N SER A 111 -28.46 11.45 23.01
CA SER A 111 -29.20 12.58 22.44
C SER A 111 -29.85 12.28 21.08
N LEU A 112 -29.30 11.33 20.30
CA LEU A 112 -29.88 10.89 19.03
C LEU A 112 -31.08 9.94 19.18
N ARG A 113 -31.37 9.46 20.39
CA ARG A 113 -32.48 8.54 20.69
C ARG A 113 -33.69 9.27 21.29
N GLU A 114 -33.55 10.55 21.63
CA GLU A 114 -34.61 11.46 22.08
C GLU A 114 -35.28 12.15 20.89
#